data_AF-A0A4U7E244-F1
#
_entry.id   AF-A0A4U7E244-F1
#
_cell.length_a   1.000
_cell.length_b   1.000
_cell.length_c   1.000
_cell.angle_alpha   90.00
_cell.angle_beta   90.00
_cell.angle_gamma   90.00
#
_symmetry.space_group_name_H-M   'P 1'
#
loop_
_entity.id
_entity.type
_entity.pdbx_description
1 polymer ?
#
loop_
_entity_poly.entity_id
_entity_poly.type
_entity_poly.pdbx_seq_one_letter_code
_entity_poly.pdbx_strand_id
1 'polypeptide(L)'
;MRSLCEAYQLGITIRNKLKETDLVTAFEKLDHSIDAIEDGYPAWHPAPLSFRAMVLSFVFMEITGDSYANFTRRLTRQPEVATILGFSRVPDESAFSRAWRNRFDDATHEYIHAAAHFVVKEFHDRSISAPEVRPKAEIVDDTQEDADPVEDKSFSQDEIVQTTRLARDHAYGHFDSGRASNLSYEDTQFFELQTFMGMVRCGTSQGATRFQYRRGKEYGPHGDTHLRAVKQFGPEELVRGFNKTTDRLLSVIASEASFRRPVTAAIDITTIPYYGEVEGMPMVSGTKDRDGRAFKFATLSIIGQNIPLVLAV
;
A
#
# COMPACT_ATOMS: atom_id res chain seq x y z
N MET A 1 6.86 8.64 -16.21
CA MET A 1 8.06 9.47 -15.90
C MET A 1 7.84 10.96 -16.15
N ARG A 2 7.27 11.39 -17.30
CA ARG A 2 6.94 12.80 -17.55
C ARG A 2 5.84 13.34 -16.61
N SER A 3 4.78 12.56 -16.39
CA SER A 3 3.67 12.86 -15.46
C SER A 3 4.14 13.13 -14.03
N LEU A 4 4.98 12.25 -13.47
CA LEU A 4 5.55 12.41 -12.12
C LEU A 4 6.38 13.70 -11.98
N CYS A 5 7.22 14.02 -12.96
CA CYS A 5 7.98 15.28 -12.93
C CYS A 5 7.05 16.51 -12.92
N GLU A 6 6.01 16.52 -13.75
CA GLU A 6 5.02 17.61 -13.76
C GLU A 6 4.19 17.67 -12.48
N ALA A 7 3.90 16.53 -11.85
CA ALA A 7 3.23 16.45 -10.55
C ALA A 7 4.09 17.06 -9.42
N TYR A 8 5.40 16.75 -9.39
CA TYR A 8 6.32 17.38 -8.44
C TYR A 8 6.46 18.89 -8.69
N GLN A 9 6.49 19.33 -9.95
CA GLN A 9 6.49 20.76 -10.27
C GLN A 9 5.21 21.46 -9.80
N LEU A 10 4.05 20.81 -9.96
CA LEU A 10 2.78 21.30 -9.43
C LEU A 10 2.88 21.44 -7.90
N GLY A 11 3.33 20.40 -7.21
CA GLY A 11 3.50 20.40 -5.76
C GLY A 11 4.47 21.48 -5.28
N ILE A 12 5.60 21.70 -5.97
CA ILE A 12 6.55 22.78 -5.67
C ILE A 12 5.88 24.15 -5.82
N THR A 13 5.07 24.33 -6.87
CA THR A 13 4.37 25.59 -7.16
C THR A 13 3.34 25.90 -6.08
N ILE A 14 2.50 24.91 -5.74
CA ILE A 14 1.54 25.02 -4.63
C ILE A 14 2.29 25.33 -3.34
N ARG A 15 3.37 24.59 -3.05
CA ARG A 15 4.14 24.76 -1.80
C ARG A 15 4.77 26.15 -1.68
N ASN A 16 5.28 26.70 -2.76
CA ASN A 16 5.89 28.02 -2.75
C ASN A 16 4.83 29.12 -2.54
N LYS A 17 3.64 28.99 -3.16
CA LYS A 17 2.54 29.95 -2.97
C LYS A 17 1.91 29.86 -1.58
N LEU A 18 1.70 28.65 -1.07
CA LEU A 18 1.10 28.40 0.23
C LEU A 18 1.97 28.90 1.41
N LYS A 19 3.27 29.15 1.18
CA LYS A 19 4.12 29.85 2.17
C LYS A 19 3.73 31.31 2.37
N GLU A 20 3.13 31.92 1.36
CA GLU A 20 2.84 33.36 1.30
C GLU A 20 1.35 33.64 1.56
N THR A 21 0.47 32.67 1.30
CA THR A 21 -0.99 32.82 1.33
C THR A 21 -1.70 31.57 1.85
N ASP A 22 -3.02 31.63 2.01
CA ASP A 22 -3.88 30.45 2.24
C ASP A 22 -3.99 29.55 0.99
N LEU A 23 -4.59 28.36 1.14
CA LEU A 23 -4.67 27.34 0.08
C LEU A 23 -5.55 27.76 -1.08
N VAL A 24 -6.64 28.48 -0.82
CA VAL A 24 -7.53 28.97 -1.88
C VAL A 24 -6.79 29.98 -2.75
N THR A 25 -6.08 30.93 -2.14
CA THR A 25 -5.27 31.92 -2.86
C THR A 25 -4.10 31.28 -3.61
N ALA A 26 -3.52 30.20 -3.08
CA ALA A 26 -2.46 29.45 -3.76
C ALA A 26 -2.94 28.83 -5.08
N PHE A 27 -4.19 28.35 -5.13
CA PHE A 27 -4.82 27.80 -6.33
C PHE A 27 -5.32 28.89 -7.30
N GLU A 28 -5.73 30.07 -6.80
CA GLU A 28 -6.15 31.20 -7.65
C GLU A 28 -5.04 31.63 -8.62
N LYS A 29 -3.79 31.67 -8.14
CA LYS A 29 -2.65 32.10 -8.93
C LYS A 29 -1.93 30.93 -9.62
N LEU A 30 -2.54 29.75 -9.68
CA LEU A 30 -1.89 28.53 -10.15
C LEU A 30 -1.89 28.46 -11.68
N ASP A 31 -0.83 28.99 -12.28
CA ASP A 31 -0.52 28.84 -13.70
C ASP A 31 0.38 27.62 -13.92
N HIS A 32 -0.20 26.43 -13.76
CA HIS A 32 0.48 25.16 -14.01
C HIS A 32 -0.31 24.33 -15.03
N SER A 33 0.42 23.77 -16.00
CA SER A 33 -0.13 22.87 -17.00
C SER A 33 -0.24 21.44 -16.45
N ILE A 34 -1.20 20.69 -16.97
CA ILE A 34 -1.42 19.26 -16.65
C ILE A 34 -1.33 18.39 -17.92
N ASP A 35 -0.59 18.84 -18.92
CA ASP A 35 -0.53 18.18 -20.24
C ASP A 35 0.07 16.77 -20.21
N ALA A 36 0.76 16.36 -19.13
CA ALA A 36 1.26 15.00 -18.98
C ALA A 36 0.22 13.95 -18.55
N ILE A 37 -1.04 14.35 -18.31
CA ILE A 37 -2.14 13.43 -18.02
C ILE A 37 -3.30 13.65 -18.99
N GLU A 38 -3.98 12.56 -19.36
CA GLU A 38 -5.02 12.57 -20.38
C GLU A 38 -6.41 12.42 -19.75
N ASP A 39 -7.41 13.10 -20.32
CA ASP A 39 -8.79 12.93 -19.89
C ASP A 39 -9.31 11.58 -20.41
N GLY A 40 -9.73 10.68 -19.52
CA GLY A 40 -10.29 9.39 -19.90
C GLY A 40 -11.65 9.48 -20.61
N TYR A 41 -12.26 10.68 -20.64
CA TYR A 41 -13.41 10.91 -21.50
C TYR A 41 -12.99 11.05 -22.97
N PRO A 42 -13.66 10.34 -23.89
CA PRO A 42 -13.38 10.48 -25.32
C PRO A 42 -13.78 11.86 -25.82
N ALA A 43 -13.15 12.33 -26.90
CA ALA A 43 -13.33 13.68 -27.43
C ALA A 43 -14.78 14.09 -27.77
N TRP A 44 -15.66 13.11 -28.02
CA TRP A 44 -17.09 13.34 -28.29
C TRP A 44 -17.94 13.51 -27.02
N HIS A 45 -17.40 13.18 -25.84
CA HIS A 45 -18.11 13.28 -24.59
C HIS A 45 -18.29 14.76 -24.22
N PRO A 46 -19.51 15.21 -23.81
CA PRO A 46 -19.79 16.62 -23.56
C PRO A 46 -19.02 17.23 -22.38
N ALA A 47 -18.34 16.39 -21.59
CA ALA A 47 -17.44 16.76 -20.48
C ALA A 47 -17.88 18.03 -19.74
N PRO A 48 -19.06 18.03 -19.09
CA PRO A 48 -19.67 19.25 -18.56
C PRO A 48 -18.88 19.90 -17.42
N LEU A 49 -17.83 19.24 -16.94
CA LEU A 49 -16.90 19.72 -15.91
C LEU A 49 -15.47 19.57 -16.46
N SER A 50 -14.72 20.67 -16.45
CA SER A 50 -13.33 20.72 -16.93
C SER A 50 -12.45 19.64 -16.30
N PHE A 51 -11.63 18.97 -17.11
CA PHE A 51 -10.69 17.95 -16.63
C PHE A 51 -9.71 18.55 -15.63
N ARG A 52 -9.12 19.68 -15.99
CA ARG A 52 -8.20 20.43 -15.13
C ARG A 52 -8.85 20.81 -13.81
N ALA A 53 -10.08 21.32 -13.84
CA ALA A 53 -10.80 21.68 -12.63
C ALA A 53 -11.02 20.48 -11.71
N MET A 54 -11.34 19.31 -12.29
CA MET A 54 -11.48 18.07 -11.53
C MET A 54 -10.15 17.63 -10.92
N VAL A 55 -9.06 17.56 -11.71
CA VAL A 55 -7.73 17.16 -11.20
C VAL A 55 -7.29 18.07 -10.05
N LEU A 56 -7.40 19.39 -10.23
CA LEU A 56 -7.03 20.35 -9.17
C LEU A 56 -7.92 20.23 -7.93
N SER A 57 -9.21 19.90 -8.10
CA SER A 57 -10.09 19.62 -6.96
C SER A 57 -9.64 18.43 -6.16
N PHE A 58 -9.18 17.36 -6.82
CA PHE A 58 -8.67 16.19 -6.13
C PHE A 58 -7.33 16.47 -5.45
N VAL A 59 -6.43 17.23 -6.06
CA VAL A 59 -5.20 17.68 -5.38
C VAL A 59 -5.54 18.53 -4.14
N PHE A 60 -6.52 19.42 -4.25
CA PHE A 60 -6.98 20.22 -3.12
C PHE A 60 -7.56 19.35 -2.00
N MET A 61 -8.51 18.46 -2.33
CA MET A 61 -9.13 17.53 -1.37
C MET A 61 -8.07 16.63 -0.71
N GLU A 62 -7.08 16.16 -1.46
CA GLU A 62 -6.02 15.30 -0.94
C GLU A 62 -5.07 16.08 0.01
N ILE A 63 -4.84 17.37 -0.24
CA ILE A 63 -4.09 18.25 0.68
C ILE A 63 -4.89 18.51 1.97
N THR A 64 -6.20 18.75 1.87
CA THR A 64 -7.03 19.12 3.02
C THR A 64 -7.62 17.95 3.79
N GLY A 65 -7.67 16.76 3.18
CA GLY A 65 -8.43 15.62 3.71
C GLY A 65 -9.96 15.79 3.59
N ASP A 66 -10.44 16.70 2.74
CA ASP A 66 -11.87 16.92 2.56
C ASP A 66 -12.54 15.71 1.87
N SER A 67 -13.61 15.18 2.48
CA SER A 67 -14.50 14.23 1.81
C SER A 67 -15.26 14.91 0.65
N TYR A 68 -15.78 14.14 -0.31
CA TYR A 68 -16.59 14.69 -1.40
C TYR A 68 -17.75 15.55 -0.89
N ALA A 69 -18.43 15.13 0.18
CA ALA A 69 -19.51 15.88 0.80
C ALA A 69 -19.05 17.21 1.41
N ASN A 70 -17.90 17.20 2.09
CA ASN A 70 -17.32 18.42 2.66
C ASN A 70 -16.85 19.38 1.57
N PHE A 71 -16.24 18.86 0.52
CA PHE A 71 -15.74 19.66 -0.59
C PHE A 71 -16.89 20.28 -1.41
N THR A 72 -17.92 19.50 -1.78
CA THR A 72 -19.13 20.05 -2.42
C THR A 72 -19.78 21.14 -1.55
N ARG A 73 -19.84 20.95 -0.23
CA ARG A 73 -20.34 21.96 0.71
C ARG A 73 -19.46 23.21 0.73
N ARG A 74 -18.13 23.06 0.68
CA ARG A 74 -17.18 24.16 0.58
C ARG A 74 -17.42 24.96 -0.71
N LEU A 75 -17.49 24.29 -1.86
CA LEU A 75 -17.78 24.94 -3.16
C LEU A 75 -19.13 25.67 -3.16
N THR A 76 -20.12 25.16 -2.44
CA THR A 76 -21.43 25.80 -2.31
C THR A 76 -21.38 27.04 -1.40
N ARG A 77 -20.61 26.98 -0.31
CA ARG A 77 -20.48 28.07 0.66
C ARG A 77 -19.52 29.17 0.21
N GLN A 78 -18.54 28.83 -0.61
CA GLN A 78 -17.51 29.72 -1.15
C GLN A 78 -17.46 29.55 -2.68
N PRO A 79 -18.40 30.16 -3.43
CA PRO A 79 -18.45 30.06 -4.88
C PRO A 79 -17.18 30.55 -5.58
N GLU A 80 -16.40 31.43 -4.94
CA GLU A 80 -15.08 31.82 -5.46
C GLU A 80 -14.14 30.62 -5.66
N VAL A 81 -14.17 29.62 -4.79
CA VAL A 81 -13.33 28.41 -4.90
C VAL A 81 -13.69 27.62 -6.15
N ALA A 82 -14.98 27.51 -6.46
CA ALA A 82 -15.42 26.84 -7.68
C ALA A 82 -14.94 27.59 -8.95
N THR A 83 -14.96 28.91 -8.90
CA THR A 83 -14.50 29.77 -10.01
C THR A 83 -12.98 29.68 -10.18
N ILE A 84 -12.23 29.72 -9.07
CA ILE A 84 -10.77 29.56 -9.03
C ILE A 84 -10.32 28.24 -9.65
N LEU A 85 -11.00 27.14 -9.33
CA LEU A 85 -10.69 25.83 -9.91
C LEU A 85 -11.11 25.73 -11.39
N GLY A 86 -11.96 26.63 -11.88
CA GLY A 86 -12.42 26.68 -13.26
C GLY A 86 -13.73 25.93 -13.52
N PHE A 87 -14.61 25.80 -12.52
CA PHE A 87 -15.94 25.24 -12.70
C PHE A 87 -16.96 26.29 -13.14
N SER A 88 -17.74 25.95 -14.17
CA SER A 88 -18.92 26.71 -14.60
C SER A 88 -20.17 26.44 -13.74
N ARG A 89 -20.18 25.32 -13.02
CA ARG A 89 -21.21 24.92 -12.06
C ARG A 89 -20.59 24.08 -10.94
N VAL A 90 -21.15 24.15 -9.74
CA VAL A 90 -20.65 23.36 -8.60
C VAL A 90 -20.88 21.86 -8.85
N PRO A 91 -19.81 21.03 -8.83
CA PRO A 91 -19.95 19.58 -8.91
C PRO A 91 -20.60 19.01 -7.63
N ASP A 92 -21.49 18.05 -7.81
CA ASP A 92 -22.02 17.25 -6.70
C ASP A 92 -21.06 16.10 -6.33
N GLU A 93 -21.33 15.45 -5.20
CA GLU A 93 -20.53 14.33 -4.69
C GLU A 93 -20.44 13.18 -5.71
N SER A 94 -21.51 12.96 -6.46
CA SER A 94 -21.57 11.91 -7.48
C SER A 94 -20.67 12.22 -8.68
N ALA A 95 -20.45 13.49 -9.00
CA ALA A 95 -19.54 13.93 -10.05
C ALA A 95 -18.09 13.64 -9.68
N PHE A 96 -17.67 13.93 -8.45
CA PHE A 96 -16.34 13.54 -7.95
C PHE A 96 -16.18 12.02 -7.95
N SER A 97 -17.16 11.31 -7.38
CA SER A 97 -17.12 9.85 -7.31
C SER A 97 -17.03 9.18 -8.69
N ARG A 98 -17.79 9.65 -9.69
CA ARG A 98 -17.71 9.14 -11.06
C ARG A 98 -16.39 9.51 -11.75
N ALA A 99 -15.86 10.70 -11.50
CA ALA A 99 -14.59 11.11 -12.08
C ALA A 99 -13.44 10.22 -11.57
N TRP A 100 -13.37 10.00 -10.26
CA TRP A 100 -12.34 9.15 -9.67
C TRP A 100 -12.38 7.72 -10.22
N ARG A 101 -13.58 7.14 -10.35
CA ARG A 101 -13.73 5.73 -10.75
C ARG A 101 -13.64 5.48 -12.25
N ASN A 102 -14.12 6.41 -13.07
CA ASN A 102 -14.40 6.14 -14.49
C ASN A 102 -13.73 7.13 -15.46
N ARG A 103 -13.27 8.29 -14.98
CA ARG A 103 -12.66 9.33 -15.83
C ARG A 103 -11.13 9.35 -15.70
N PHE A 104 -10.64 9.09 -14.50
CA PHE A 104 -9.21 9.11 -14.21
C PHE A 104 -8.62 7.73 -14.41
N ASP A 105 -7.51 7.68 -15.15
CA ASP A 105 -6.65 6.53 -15.26
C ASP A 105 -5.60 6.51 -14.14
N ASP A 106 -4.84 5.43 -14.07
CA ASP A 106 -3.81 5.25 -13.03
C ASP A 106 -2.76 6.37 -13.06
N ALA A 107 -2.43 6.87 -14.25
CA ALA A 107 -1.50 7.99 -14.40
C ALA A 107 -2.04 9.29 -13.79
N THR A 108 -3.34 9.54 -13.91
CA THR A 108 -4.01 10.69 -13.29
C THR A 108 -4.10 10.53 -11.76
N HIS A 109 -4.41 9.32 -11.26
CA HIS A 109 -4.39 9.06 -9.81
C HIS A 109 -2.99 9.27 -9.22
N GLU A 110 -1.95 8.69 -9.84
CA GLU A 110 -0.57 8.84 -9.42
C GLU A 110 -0.13 10.31 -9.43
N TYR A 111 -0.52 11.07 -10.47
CA TYR A 111 -0.25 12.50 -10.57
C TYR A 111 -0.85 13.29 -9.39
N ILE A 112 -2.12 13.03 -9.06
CA ILE A 112 -2.83 13.70 -7.97
C ILE A 112 -2.16 13.42 -6.64
N HIS A 113 -1.90 12.15 -6.32
CA HIS A 113 -1.26 11.75 -5.07
C HIS A 113 0.16 12.31 -4.97
N ALA A 114 0.98 12.18 -6.02
CA ALA A 114 2.35 12.69 -6.01
C ALA A 114 2.41 14.21 -5.75
N ALA A 115 1.54 14.98 -6.40
CA ALA A 115 1.49 16.43 -6.22
C ALA A 115 1.04 16.81 -4.79
N ALA A 116 -0.06 16.22 -4.30
CA ALA A 116 -0.62 16.54 -3.00
C ALA A 116 0.27 16.07 -1.84
N HIS A 117 0.76 14.84 -1.88
CA HIS A 117 1.61 14.26 -0.84
C HIS A 117 2.94 15.00 -0.74
N PHE A 118 3.50 15.46 -1.86
CA PHE A 118 4.67 16.33 -1.84
C PHE A 118 4.42 17.62 -1.04
N VAL A 119 3.29 18.28 -1.28
CA VAL A 119 2.91 19.51 -0.55
C VAL A 119 2.81 19.23 0.94
N VAL A 120 2.06 18.20 1.35
CA VAL A 120 1.86 17.89 2.76
C VAL A 120 3.18 17.52 3.45
N LYS A 121 4.01 16.65 2.84
CA LYS A 121 5.32 16.28 3.39
C LYS A 121 6.19 17.51 3.59
N GLU A 122 6.33 18.38 2.58
CA GLU A 122 7.16 19.57 2.66
C GLU A 122 6.67 20.61 3.67
N PHE A 123 5.35 20.71 3.90
CA PHE A 123 4.79 21.63 4.91
C PHE A 123 5.12 21.20 6.33
N HIS A 124 4.93 19.92 6.62
CA HIS A 124 5.22 19.36 7.95
C HIS A 124 6.74 19.28 8.20
N ASP A 125 7.54 18.87 7.21
CA ASP A 125 9.00 18.74 7.36
C ASP A 125 9.70 20.09 7.56
N ARG A 126 9.11 21.17 7.05
CA ARG A 126 9.62 22.54 7.23
C ARG A 126 8.91 23.30 8.36
N SER A 127 8.05 22.63 9.14
CA SER A 127 7.28 23.23 10.24
C SER A 127 6.50 24.50 9.83
N ILE A 128 5.95 24.51 8.62
CA ILE A 128 5.17 25.65 8.11
C ILE A 128 3.74 25.54 8.66
N SER A 129 3.26 26.59 9.31
CA SER A 129 1.91 26.62 9.89
C SER A 129 0.85 26.77 8.80
N ALA A 130 0.17 25.68 8.45
CA ALA A 130 -0.98 25.68 7.56
C ALA A 130 -2.10 24.79 8.14
N PRO A 131 -3.11 25.37 8.83
CA PRO A 131 -4.16 24.59 9.50
C PRO A 131 -5.10 23.87 8.52
N GLU A 132 -5.11 24.25 7.25
CA GLU A 132 -5.92 23.62 6.20
C GLU A 132 -5.27 22.36 5.62
N VAL A 133 -3.97 22.14 5.87
CA VAL A 133 -3.24 20.98 5.37
C VAL A 133 -3.42 19.83 6.35
N ARG A 134 -3.85 18.66 5.85
CA ARG A 134 -4.02 17.46 6.68
C ARG A 134 -2.71 17.06 7.38
N PRO A 135 -2.76 16.41 8.55
CA PRO A 135 -1.57 15.95 9.24
C PRO A 135 -0.71 15.04 8.35
N LYS A 136 0.63 15.20 8.42
CA LYS A 136 1.55 14.26 7.74
C LYS A 136 1.28 12.83 8.14
N ALA A 137 0.91 12.61 9.41
CA ALA A 137 0.53 11.31 9.91
C ALA A 137 -0.66 10.69 9.18
N GLU A 138 -1.56 11.42 8.54
CA GLU A 138 -2.65 10.78 7.78
C GLU A 138 -2.24 10.34 6.37
N ILE A 139 -1.14 10.89 5.84
CA ILE A 139 -0.53 10.47 4.57
C ILE A 139 0.57 9.43 4.83
N VAL A 140 1.08 9.39 6.07
CA VAL A 140 2.03 8.40 6.57
C VAL A 140 1.32 7.28 7.36
N ASP A 141 0.05 7.43 7.76
CA ASP A 141 -0.86 6.36 8.22
C ASP A 141 -1.80 5.91 7.08
N ASP A 142 -1.89 6.63 5.96
CA ASP A 142 -2.05 5.99 4.62
C ASP A 142 -0.76 5.29 4.18
N THR A 143 0.26 5.33 5.02
CA THR A 143 1.32 4.34 5.07
C THR A 143 1.13 3.40 6.29
N GLN A 144 -0.12 3.17 6.74
CA GLN A 144 -0.62 1.79 6.70
C GLN A 144 -0.31 1.39 5.29
N GLU A 145 0.67 0.52 5.11
CA GLU A 145 0.82 -0.28 3.92
C GLU A 145 -0.28 0.02 2.88
N ASP A 146 -0.05 1.03 2.03
CA ASP A 146 0.12 0.67 0.64
C ASP A 146 1.20 -0.43 0.68
N ALA A 147 0.81 -1.67 1.09
CA ALA A 147 0.92 -2.81 0.22
C ALA A 147 0.66 -2.15 -1.10
N ASP A 148 1.72 -1.98 -1.89
CA ASP A 148 1.72 -1.14 -3.08
C ASP A 148 0.30 -1.15 -3.69
N PRO A 149 -0.08 -0.21 -4.55
CA PRO A 149 -0.74 -0.76 -5.70
C PRO A 149 0.24 -1.81 -6.33
N VAL A 150 0.39 -3.04 -5.78
CA VAL A 150 -0.40 -4.18 -6.23
C VAL A 150 -1.71 -3.59 -6.75
N GLU A 151 -1.57 -2.92 -7.90
CA GLU A 151 -2.37 -3.20 -9.06
C GLU A 151 -2.97 -4.55 -8.77
N ASP A 152 -4.28 -4.67 -8.86
CA ASP A 152 -4.91 -5.98 -8.90
C ASP A 152 -4.47 -6.73 -10.19
N LYS A 153 -3.21 -6.59 -10.64
CA LYS A 153 -2.34 -7.67 -11.09
C LYS A 153 -2.34 -8.76 -10.03
N SER A 154 -3.47 -9.45 -9.97
CA SER A 154 -3.50 -10.86 -9.63
C SER A 154 -2.30 -11.52 -10.32
N PHE A 155 -1.44 -12.19 -9.53
CA PHE A 155 -0.31 -12.89 -10.11
C PHE A 155 -0.81 -13.81 -11.22
N SER A 156 -0.18 -13.73 -12.38
CA SER A 156 -0.43 -14.65 -13.48
C SER A 156 -0.20 -16.08 -13.01
N GLN A 157 -0.77 -17.05 -13.73
CA GLN A 157 -0.57 -18.45 -13.41
C GLN A 157 0.93 -18.80 -13.41
N ASP A 158 1.69 -18.30 -14.38
CA ASP A 158 3.12 -18.58 -14.51
C ASP A 158 3.91 -17.98 -13.33
N GLU A 159 3.61 -16.77 -12.90
CA GLU A 159 4.23 -16.17 -11.71
C GLU A 159 3.97 -17.01 -10.46
N ILE A 160 2.73 -17.48 -10.27
CA ILE A 160 2.41 -18.34 -9.13
C ILE A 160 3.17 -19.68 -9.22
N VAL A 161 3.28 -20.30 -10.40
CA VAL A 161 4.07 -21.54 -10.55
C VAL A 161 5.54 -21.28 -10.21
N GLN A 162 6.13 -20.22 -10.79
CA GLN A 162 7.54 -19.91 -10.60
C GLN A 162 7.85 -19.58 -9.14
N THR A 163 7.06 -18.71 -8.50
CA THR A 163 7.25 -18.35 -7.09
C THR A 163 7.10 -19.54 -6.16
N THR A 164 6.05 -20.36 -6.33
CA THR A 164 5.85 -21.55 -5.48
C THR A 164 6.93 -22.60 -5.68
N ARG A 165 7.49 -22.73 -6.89
CA ARG A 165 8.63 -23.59 -7.18
C ARG A 165 9.91 -23.08 -6.51
N LEU A 166 10.26 -21.81 -6.70
CA LEU A 166 11.45 -21.21 -6.10
C LEU A 166 11.41 -21.25 -4.57
N ALA A 167 10.25 -20.95 -3.99
CA ALA A 167 10.05 -21.02 -2.55
C ALA A 167 10.14 -22.46 -2.01
N ARG A 168 9.70 -23.47 -2.79
CA ARG A 168 9.93 -24.88 -2.43
C ARG A 168 11.41 -25.23 -2.43
N ASP A 169 12.15 -24.81 -3.44
CA ASP A 169 13.56 -25.16 -3.63
C ASP A 169 14.49 -24.46 -2.62
N HIS A 170 14.06 -23.31 -2.07
CA HIS A 170 14.93 -22.45 -1.26
C HIS A 170 14.41 -22.07 0.14
N ALA A 171 13.11 -22.19 0.42
CA ALA A 171 12.52 -21.68 1.66
C ALA A 171 11.80 -22.75 2.49
N TYR A 172 10.84 -23.47 1.91
CA TYR A 172 9.88 -24.26 2.69
C TYR A 172 10.54 -25.35 3.56
N GLY A 173 11.66 -25.93 3.10
CA GLY A 173 12.36 -27.01 3.83
C GLY A 173 12.97 -26.60 5.17
N HIS A 174 12.96 -25.31 5.53
CA HIS A 174 13.48 -24.82 6.80
C HIS A 174 12.44 -24.70 7.91
N PHE A 175 11.17 -24.96 7.59
CA PHE A 175 10.07 -24.94 8.55
C PHE A 175 9.64 -26.35 8.88
N ASP A 176 9.70 -26.69 10.17
CA ASP A 176 9.32 -28.00 10.72
C ASP A 176 8.25 -27.80 11.79
N SER A 177 7.09 -28.42 11.58
CA SER A 177 5.95 -28.40 12.47
C SER A 177 6.04 -29.42 13.61
N GLY A 178 7.00 -30.34 13.55
CA GLY A 178 7.14 -31.45 14.52
C GLY A 178 5.95 -32.42 14.52
N ARG A 179 5.13 -32.44 13.45
CA ARG A 179 3.95 -33.31 13.37
C ARG A 179 4.38 -34.79 13.20
N ALA A 180 3.53 -35.70 13.70
CA ALA A 180 3.82 -37.14 13.78
C ALA A 180 4.11 -37.79 12.42
N SER A 181 4.97 -38.80 12.37
CA SER A 181 5.49 -39.41 11.13
C SER A 181 4.45 -40.06 10.18
N ASN A 182 3.19 -40.21 10.60
CA ASN A 182 2.11 -40.74 9.76
C ASN A 182 1.37 -39.64 8.96
N LEU A 183 2.11 -38.63 8.50
CA LEU A 183 1.55 -37.47 7.80
C LEU A 183 0.93 -37.86 6.46
N SER A 184 -0.24 -37.31 6.17
CA SER A 184 -0.81 -37.32 4.81
C SER A 184 -0.24 -36.22 3.92
N TYR A 185 0.37 -35.19 4.52
CA TYR A 185 0.90 -34.01 3.83
C TYR A 185 2.15 -33.50 4.55
N GLU A 186 3.22 -33.31 3.78
CA GLU A 186 4.49 -32.72 4.21
C GLU A 186 4.32 -31.23 4.54
N ASP A 187 5.15 -30.69 5.43
CA ASP A 187 5.13 -29.26 5.79
C ASP A 187 5.30 -28.34 4.58
N THR A 188 6.11 -28.77 3.60
CA THR A 188 6.27 -28.03 2.34
C THR A 188 4.95 -27.85 1.58
N GLN A 189 4.01 -28.79 1.68
CA GLN A 189 2.70 -28.66 1.03
C GLN A 189 1.80 -27.65 1.75
N PHE A 190 1.96 -27.48 3.07
CA PHE A 190 1.29 -26.42 3.82
C PHE A 190 1.84 -25.04 3.46
N PHE A 191 3.17 -24.88 3.41
CA PHE A 191 3.78 -23.60 3.02
C PHE A 191 3.52 -23.24 1.56
N GLU A 192 3.42 -24.24 0.67
CA GLU A 192 2.99 -24.02 -0.71
C GLU A 192 1.55 -23.49 -0.77
N LEU A 193 0.62 -24.06 0.01
CA LEU A 193 -0.73 -23.55 0.14
C LEU A 193 -0.76 -22.15 0.77
N GLN A 194 0.01 -21.90 1.84
CA GLN A 194 0.13 -20.59 2.48
C GLN A 194 0.62 -19.52 1.50
N THR A 195 1.65 -19.82 0.73
CA THR A 195 2.20 -18.91 -0.29
C THR A 195 1.18 -18.65 -1.39
N PHE A 196 0.51 -19.70 -1.87
CA PHE A 196 -0.58 -19.56 -2.84
C PHE A 196 -1.68 -18.62 -2.33
N MET A 197 -2.16 -18.83 -1.10
CA MET A 197 -3.19 -17.99 -0.48
C MET A 197 -2.78 -16.53 -0.34
N GLY A 198 -1.52 -16.27 0.03
CA GLY A 198 -0.95 -14.94 0.07
C GLY A 198 -0.93 -14.26 -1.30
N MET A 199 -0.49 -14.99 -2.34
CA MET A 199 -0.46 -14.49 -3.70
C MET A 199 -1.87 -14.20 -4.27
N VAL A 200 -2.85 -15.06 -4.01
CA VAL A 200 -4.22 -14.89 -4.53
C VAL A 200 -5.17 -14.15 -3.57
N ARG A 201 -4.63 -13.61 -2.46
CA ARG A 201 -5.34 -12.78 -1.46
C ARG A 201 -6.65 -13.39 -0.98
N CYS A 202 -6.64 -14.66 -0.57
CA CYS A 202 -7.86 -15.34 -0.14
C CYS A 202 -7.72 -16.10 1.20
N GLY A 203 -8.84 -16.26 1.89
CA GLY A 203 -8.91 -17.04 3.12
C GLY A 203 -8.81 -18.56 2.87
N THR A 204 -8.58 -19.31 3.94
CA THR A 204 -8.21 -20.74 3.86
C THR A 204 -9.21 -21.65 3.17
N SER A 205 -10.52 -21.42 3.32
CA SER A 205 -11.57 -22.22 2.67
C SER A 205 -11.57 -22.06 1.14
N GLN A 206 -11.53 -20.83 0.65
CA GLN A 206 -11.44 -20.53 -0.78
C GLN A 206 -10.05 -20.89 -1.35
N GLY A 207 -8.99 -20.63 -0.58
CA GLY A 207 -7.61 -20.94 -0.94
C GLY A 207 -7.36 -22.42 -1.16
N ALA A 208 -7.75 -23.27 -0.22
CA ALA A 208 -7.58 -24.72 -0.34
C ALA A 208 -8.33 -25.29 -1.55
N THR A 209 -9.56 -24.82 -1.79
CA THR A 209 -10.38 -25.27 -2.94
C THR A 209 -9.71 -24.92 -4.28
N ARG A 210 -9.24 -23.67 -4.43
CA ARG A 210 -8.55 -23.22 -5.64
C ARG A 210 -7.20 -23.91 -5.83
N PHE A 211 -6.48 -24.16 -4.74
CA PHE A 211 -5.21 -24.88 -4.77
C PHE A 211 -5.38 -26.33 -5.20
N GLN A 212 -6.39 -27.03 -4.67
CA GLN A 212 -6.74 -28.39 -5.08
C GLN A 212 -7.22 -28.48 -6.53
N TYR A 213 -7.98 -27.49 -7.01
CA TYR A 213 -8.33 -27.40 -8.43
C TYR A 213 -7.09 -27.36 -9.34
N ARG A 214 -6.02 -26.70 -8.88
CA ARG A 214 -4.78 -26.52 -9.65
C ARG A 214 -3.81 -27.69 -9.56
N ARG A 215 -3.62 -28.25 -8.36
CA ARG A 215 -2.61 -29.28 -8.08
C ARG A 215 -3.18 -30.70 -8.04
N GLY A 216 -4.50 -30.83 -8.06
CA GLY A 216 -5.22 -32.09 -7.86
C GLY A 216 -5.87 -32.16 -6.48
N LYS A 217 -7.04 -32.79 -6.42
CA LYS A 217 -7.89 -32.86 -5.21
C LYS A 217 -7.18 -33.45 -4.00
N GLU A 218 -6.26 -34.39 -4.22
CA GLU A 218 -5.54 -35.10 -3.17
C GLU A 218 -4.20 -34.46 -2.81
N TYR A 219 -3.75 -33.44 -3.55
CA TYR A 219 -2.40 -32.89 -3.39
C TYR A 219 -2.25 -31.97 -2.18
N GLY A 220 -3.30 -31.23 -1.81
CA GLY A 220 -3.23 -30.20 -0.77
C GLY A 220 -4.18 -30.45 0.40
N PRO A 221 -3.81 -30.04 1.62
CA PRO A 221 -4.68 -30.17 2.79
C PRO A 221 -5.92 -29.28 2.65
N HIS A 222 -7.00 -29.67 3.34
CA HIS A 222 -8.19 -28.80 3.47
C HIS A 222 -7.85 -27.56 4.32
N GLY A 223 -8.60 -26.47 4.15
CA GLY A 223 -8.39 -25.21 4.87
C GLY A 223 -8.31 -25.37 6.40
N ASP A 224 -9.16 -26.21 6.99
CA ASP A 224 -9.15 -26.45 8.45
C ASP A 224 -7.89 -27.22 8.89
N THR A 225 -7.48 -28.21 8.10
CA THR A 225 -6.23 -28.96 8.33
C THR A 225 -5.03 -28.02 8.23
N HIS A 226 -5.05 -27.09 7.27
CA HIS A 226 -4.03 -26.06 7.14
C HIS A 226 -3.96 -25.15 8.36
N LEU A 227 -5.09 -24.58 8.80
CA LEU A 227 -5.15 -23.75 10.00
C LEU A 227 -4.66 -24.49 11.25
N ARG A 228 -5.01 -25.76 11.40
CA ARG A 228 -4.53 -26.58 12.51
C ARG A 228 -3.02 -26.76 12.46
N ALA A 229 -2.44 -27.02 11.29
CA ALA A 229 -1.00 -27.19 11.13
C ALA A 229 -0.24 -25.89 11.46
N VAL A 230 -0.70 -24.74 10.96
CA VAL A 230 -0.10 -23.42 11.27
C VAL A 230 -0.07 -23.17 12.78
N LYS A 231 -1.12 -23.54 13.51
CA LYS A 231 -1.20 -23.39 14.97
C LYS A 231 -0.26 -24.32 15.76
N GLN A 232 0.32 -25.35 15.14
CA GLN A 232 1.27 -26.24 15.81
C GLN A 232 2.69 -25.68 15.82
N PHE A 233 3.00 -24.71 14.95
CA PHE A 233 4.33 -24.13 14.95
C PHE A 233 4.55 -23.30 16.22
N GLY A 234 5.62 -23.63 16.95
CA GLY A 234 6.10 -22.79 18.04
C GLY A 234 6.63 -21.45 17.49
N PRO A 235 6.39 -20.32 18.18
CA PRO A 235 6.88 -19.01 17.73
C PRO A 235 8.38 -19.00 17.48
N GLU A 236 9.17 -19.64 18.35
CA GLU A 236 10.61 -19.71 18.17
C GLU A 236 11.04 -20.55 16.95
N GLU A 237 10.31 -21.63 16.64
CA GLU A 237 10.60 -22.44 15.45
C GLU A 237 10.27 -21.68 14.17
N LEU A 238 9.22 -20.86 14.16
CA LEU A 238 8.93 -19.97 13.03
C LEU A 238 10.04 -18.96 12.80
N VAL A 239 10.53 -18.31 13.87
CA VAL A 239 11.64 -17.36 13.78
C VAL A 239 12.94 -18.07 13.35
N ARG A 240 13.22 -19.27 13.85
CA ARG A 240 14.36 -20.08 13.42
C ARG A 240 14.26 -20.47 11.93
N GLY A 241 13.09 -20.91 11.48
CA GLY A 241 12.83 -21.27 10.09
C GLY A 241 12.96 -20.06 9.15
N PHE A 242 12.46 -18.90 9.60
CA PHE A 242 12.64 -17.62 8.92
C PHE A 242 14.13 -17.28 8.76
N ASN A 243 14.90 -17.25 9.84
CA ASN A 243 16.33 -16.91 9.80
C ASN A 243 17.13 -17.85 8.88
N LYS A 244 16.90 -19.17 8.97
CA LYS A 244 17.52 -20.15 8.08
C LYS A 244 17.17 -19.92 6.61
N THR A 245 15.91 -19.60 6.33
CA THR A 245 15.43 -19.28 4.99
C THR A 245 16.11 -18.02 4.45
N THR A 246 16.18 -16.97 5.25
CA THR A 246 16.86 -15.71 4.89
C THR A 246 18.34 -15.94 4.59
N ASP A 247 19.05 -16.68 5.44
CA ASP A 247 20.46 -17.03 5.21
C ASP A 247 20.64 -17.82 3.91
N ARG A 248 19.72 -18.75 3.63
CA ARG A 248 19.73 -19.53 2.39
C ARG A 248 19.50 -18.64 1.17
N LEU A 249 18.52 -17.75 1.21
CA LEU A 249 18.24 -16.81 0.13
C LEU A 249 19.41 -15.87 -0.13
N LEU A 250 20.02 -15.31 0.92
CA LEU A 250 21.22 -14.48 0.81
C LEU A 250 22.39 -15.26 0.18
N SER A 251 22.58 -16.52 0.57
CA SER A 251 23.61 -17.38 -0.02
C SER A 251 23.38 -17.63 -1.50
N VAL A 252 22.14 -17.92 -1.92
CA VAL A 252 21.79 -18.12 -3.35
C VAL A 252 21.98 -16.84 -4.15
N ILE A 253 21.51 -15.70 -3.62
CA ILE A 253 21.70 -14.39 -4.25
C ILE A 253 23.19 -14.11 -4.40
N ALA A 254 23.99 -14.28 -3.34
CA ALA A 254 25.42 -14.02 -3.38
C ALA A 254 26.16 -14.87 -4.43
N SER A 255 25.72 -16.12 -4.66
CA SER A 255 26.31 -16.98 -5.69
C SER A 255 25.98 -16.57 -7.13
N GLU A 256 24.81 -15.97 -7.37
CA GLU A 256 24.33 -15.60 -8.71
C GLU A 256 24.61 -14.12 -9.04
N ALA A 257 24.50 -13.25 -8.03
CA ALA A 257 24.69 -11.82 -8.11
C ALA A 257 25.34 -11.32 -6.81
N SER A 258 26.64 -11.07 -6.84
CA SER A 258 27.28 -10.32 -5.75
C SER A 258 26.52 -9.00 -5.60
N PHE A 259 26.20 -8.56 -4.38
CA PHE A 259 25.72 -7.19 -4.15
C PHE A 259 26.83 -6.24 -4.58
N ARG A 260 26.84 -5.84 -5.86
CA ARG A 260 27.95 -5.08 -6.48
C ARG A 260 28.08 -3.67 -5.92
N ARG A 261 27.15 -3.24 -5.06
CA ARG A 261 27.04 -1.90 -4.48
C ARG A 261 26.53 -2.00 -3.04
N PRO A 262 26.86 -1.04 -2.17
CA PRO A 262 26.21 -0.90 -0.86
C PRO A 262 24.70 -0.87 -1.01
N VAL A 263 24.00 -1.61 -0.16
CA VAL A 263 22.53 -1.64 -0.08
C VAL A 263 22.06 -0.79 1.10
N THR A 264 20.91 -0.13 0.95
CA THR A 264 20.25 0.55 2.06
C THR A 264 19.45 -0.47 2.85
N ALA A 265 19.62 -0.52 4.17
CA ALA A 265 18.77 -1.29 5.06
C ALA A 265 17.96 -0.33 5.94
N ALA A 266 16.68 -0.64 6.15
CA ALA A 266 15.82 0.07 7.07
C ALA A 266 15.46 -0.81 8.26
N ILE A 267 15.35 -0.17 9.41
CA ILE A 267 14.77 -0.73 10.61
C ILE A 267 13.46 0.00 10.83
N ASP A 268 12.36 -0.74 10.83
CA ASP A 268 11.03 -0.20 11.10
C ASP A 268 10.37 -0.93 12.28
N ILE A 269 9.55 -0.22 13.05
CA ILE A 269 8.79 -0.79 14.17
C ILE A 269 7.33 -0.89 13.78
N THR A 270 6.87 -2.11 13.56
CA THR A 270 5.49 -2.39 13.24
C THR A 270 4.68 -2.59 14.53
N THR A 271 3.50 -1.99 14.60
CA THR A 271 2.58 -2.11 15.73
C THR A 271 1.26 -2.74 15.27
N ILE A 272 0.95 -3.94 15.76
CA ILE A 272 -0.31 -4.64 15.44
C ILE A 272 -1.23 -4.62 16.65
N PRO A 273 -2.44 -4.00 16.56
CA PRO A 273 -3.40 -3.98 17.66
C PRO A 273 -3.76 -5.39 18.16
N TYR A 274 -3.82 -5.53 19.48
CA TYR A 274 -4.16 -6.77 20.17
C TYR A 274 -5.40 -6.54 21.04
N TYR A 275 -6.40 -7.41 20.87
CA TYR A 275 -7.70 -7.29 21.53
C TYR A 275 -7.99 -8.47 22.48
N GLY A 276 -7.03 -9.37 22.68
CA GLY A 276 -7.18 -10.54 23.54
C GLY A 276 -6.75 -10.31 24.99
N GLU A 277 -6.73 -11.39 25.77
CA GLU A 277 -6.25 -11.37 27.15
C GLU A 277 -4.73 -11.21 27.21
N VAL A 278 -4.26 -10.28 28.05
CA VAL A 278 -2.83 -9.95 28.17
C VAL A 278 -2.07 -10.94 29.06
N GLU A 279 -2.78 -11.68 29.91
CA GLU A 279 -2.16 -12.62 30.83
C GLU A 279 -1.43 -13.73 30.07
N GLY A 280 -0.13 -13.91 30.35
CA GLY A 280 0.71 -14.87 29.64
C GLY A 280 1.19 -14.44 28.25
N MET A 281 0.98 -13.18 27.84
CA MET A 281 1.39 -12.65 26.53
C MET A 281 2.53 -11.64 26.67
N PRO A 282 3.80 -12.07 26.86
CA PRO A 282 4.93 -11.17 27.12
C PRO A 282 5.27 -10.23 25.96
N MET A 283 4.84 -10.56 24.75
CA MET A 283 5.07 -9.75 23.53
C MET A 283 4.03 -8.64 23.34
N VAL A 284 2.99 -8.58 24.18
CA VAL A 284 1.94 -7.56 24.09
C VAL A 284 2.31 -6.37 24.99
N SER A 285 2.39 -5.20 24.38
CA SER A 285 2.73 -3.94 25.05
C SER A 285 1.57 -2.95 25.05
N GLY A 286 1.59 -2.01 26.01
CA GLY A 286 0.70 -0.86 25.99
C GLY A 286 0.98 0.07 24.80
N THR A 287 -0.06 0.68 24.25
CA THR A 287 0.05 1.76 23.26
C THR A 287 -0.05 3.13 23.96
N LYS A 288 -0.03 4.22 23.17
CA LYS A 288 -0.24 5.58 23.70
C LYS A 288 -1.67 5.79 24.21
N ASP A 289 -2.61 4.98 23.74
CA ASP A 289 -3.97 4.93 24.26
C ASP A 289 -3.98 4.10 25.54
N ARG A 290 -4.61 4.64 26.60
CA ARG A 290 -4.64 4.03 27.94
C ARG A 290 -5.05 2.54 27.91
N ASP A 291 -6.02 2.22 27.08
CA ASP A 291 -6.60 0.87 26.99
C ASP A 291 -6.05 0.08 25.79
N GLY A 292 -5.24 0.69 24.93
CA GLY A 292 -4.70 0.05 23.75
C GLY A 292 -3.60 -0.96 24.08
N ARG A 293 -3.68 -2.12 23.44
CA ARG A 293 -2.67 -3.17 23.49
C ARG A 293 -2.24 -3.51 22.08
N ALA A 294 -0.97 -3.83 21.90
CA ALA A 294 -0.44 -4.18 20.60
C ALA A 294 0.79 -5.07 20.71
N PHE A 295 1.01 -5.90 19.69
CA PHE A 295 2.33 -6.45 19.41
C PHE A 295 3.19 -5.36 18.80
N LYS A 296 4.44 -5.25 19.27
CA LYS A 296 5.45 -4.39 18.67
C LYS A 296 6.64 -5.26 18.32
N PHE A 297 7.04 -5.22 17.06
CA PHE A 297 8.22 -5.93 16.58
C PHE A 297 8.97 -5.03 15.60
N ALA A 298 10.27 -5.26 15.48
CA ALA A 298 11.12 -4.49 14.60
C ALA A 298 11.49 -5.36 13.40
N THR A 299 11.32 -4.84 12.19
CA THR A 299 11.80 -5.51 10.99
C THR A 299 13.08 -4.86 10.51
N LEU A 300 14.02 -5.65 10.03
CA LEU A 300 15.19 -5.17 9.29
C LEU A 300 15.02 -5.61 7.84
N SER A 301 14.97 -4.66 6.91
CA SER A 301 14.72 -4.96 5.50
C SER A 301 15.72 -4.23 4.61
N ILE A 302 16.19 -4.88 3.54
CA ILE A 302 16.88 -4.20 2.45
C ILE A 302 15.84 -3.41 1.67
N ILE A 303 16.13 -2.13 1.41
CA ILE A 303 15.29 -1.24 0.59
C ILE A 303 16.06 -0.85 -0.67
N GLY A 304 15.42 -1.09 -1.82
CA GLY A 304 15.89 -0.68 -3.13
C GLY A 304 14.81 -0.90 -4.18
N GLN A 305 15.03 -0.40 -5.40
CA GLN A 305 14.10 -0.59 -6.50
C GLN A 305 13.90 -2.10 -6.75
N ASN A 306 12.70 -2.61 -6.48
CA ASN A 306 12.28 -4.00 -6.63
C ASN A 306 12.98 -5.05 -5.73
N ILE A 307 13.43 -4.67 -4.52
CA ILE A 307 13.98 -5.65 -3.56
C ILE A 307 13.45 -5.38 -2.15
N PRO A 308 12.26 -5.88 -1.77
CA PRO A 308 11.86 -5.96 -0.38
C PRO A 308 12.37 -7.29 0.21
N LEU A 309 13.64 -7.34 0.63
CA LEU A 309 14.17 -8.52 1.32
C LEU A 309 14.18 -8.27 2.83
N VAL A 310 13.33 -8.98 3.57
CA VAL A 310 13.30 -8.93 5.03
C VAL A 310 14.44 -9.81 5.58
N LEU A 311 15.31 -9.21 6.38
CA LEU A 311 16.49 -9.82 6.98
C LEU A 311 16.26 -10.31 8.41
N ALA A 312 15.44 -9.61 9.18
CA ALA A 312 15.11 -9.96 10.57
C ALA A 312 13.73 -9.44 10.97
N VAL A 313 13.13 -10.09 11.98
CA VAL A 313 11.85 -9.76 12.65
C VAL A 313 12.01 -9.94 14.15
#